data_AF-A0A0C2VXL3-F1
#
_entry.id   AF-A0A0C2VXL3-F1
#
_cell.length_a   1.000
_cell.length_b   1.000
_cell.length_c   1.000
_cell.angle_alpha   90.00
_cell.angle_beta   90.00
_cell.angle_gamma   90.00
#
_symmetry.space_group_name_H-M   'P 1'
#
loop_
_entity.id
_entity.type
_entity.pdbx_description
1 polymer ?
#
loop_
_entity_poly.entity_id
_entity_poly.type
_entity_poly.pdbx_seq_one_letter_code
_entity_poly.pdbx_strand_id
1 'polypeptide(L)'
;MTDLKGSLLEHVFTAQSRIDFFSFLEKANAFIFHDAYPQLLLYEKSKEENKNYMHLLPQFGVSAFMEPIWQTFLQHQHSQLLTIALIINEQHYIETRLISNAYYRTHVYESLLFKYQEFFHLNHVIFPYEVDQRVKVIGLNVSHFAPLEQRIELGKKLYGMLYASPYQLKNILRFVESKTHTGSRSDYWPHVFSSRQSRGIFSPELNTAWENHEHVFTNEDWYQTGGALQYFEEVTLPEKLDVTRKYASTLAIVRTGAGLLSLKDKFIKEAHTKGEKE
;
A
#
# COMPACT_ATOMS: atom_id res chain seq x y z
N MET A 1 4.85 -4.96 3.53
CA MET A 1 6.00 -4.67 4.42
C MET A 1 6.46 -5.91 5.20
N THR A 2 5.58 -6.57 5.96
CA THR A 2 5.90 -7.76 6.78
C THR A 2 6.37 -8.97 5.97
N ASP A 3 5.81 -9.17 4.78
CA ASP A 3 6.19 -10.28 3.89
C ASP A 3 7.68 -10.30 3.51
N LEU A 4 8.38 -9.16 3.59
CA LEU A 4 9.83 -9.11 3.37
C LEU A 4 10.60 -9.98 4.37
N LYS A 5 10.09 -10.14 5.59
CA LYS A 5 10.60 -11.09 6.60
C LYS A 5 9.75 -12.37 6.69
N GLY A 6 8.87 -12.59 5.72
CA GLY A 6 8.05 -13.80 5.61
C GLY A 6 8.66 -14.82 4.66
N SER A 7 8.19 -16.06 4.77
CA SER A 7 8.70 -17.21 4.01
C SER A 7 8.61 -17.08 2.48
N LEU A 8 7.76 -16.18 1.98
CA LEU A 8 7.61 -15.96 0.54
C LEU A 8 8.75 -15.14 -0.07
N LEU A 9 9.30 -14.19 0.67
CA LEU A 9 10.23 -13.20 0.11
C LEU A 9 11.59 -13.21 0.82
N GLU A 10 11.74 -13.87 1.96
CA GLU A 10 13.01 -13.90 2.72
C GLU A 10 14.18 -14.49 1.92
N HIS A 11 13.91 -15.44 1.01
CA HIS A 11 14.91 -16.04 0.13
C HIS A 11 14.98 -15.39 -1.26
N VAL A 12 14.04 -14.49 -1.54
CA VAL A 12 13.99 -13.74 -2.81
C VAL A 12 14.89 -12.52 -2.73
N PHE A 13 14.90 -11.84 -1.57
CA PHE A 13 15.66 -10.61 -1.35
C PHE A 13 16.92 -10.86 -0.53
N THR A 14 17.99 -10.15 -0.88
CA THR A 14 19.15 -10.01 0.01
C THR A 14 18.76 -9.27 1.29
N ALA A 15 19.55 -9.40 2.36
CA ALA A 15 19.29 -8.68 3.61
C ALA A 15 19.22 -7.16 3.40
N GLN A 16 20.12 -6.60 2.60
CA GLN A 16 20.12 -5.17 2.29
C GLN A 16 18.90 -4.76 1.46
N SER A 17 18.56 -5.50 0.40
CA SER A 17 17.40 -5.18 -0.45
C SER A 17 16.08 -5.22 0.33
N ARG A 18 15.97 -6.06 1.37
CA ARG A 18 14.80 -6.05 2.26
C ARG A 18 14.71 -4.77 3.08
N ILE A 19 15.84 -4.30 3.60
CA ILE A 19 15.91 -3.06 4.39
C ILE A 19 15.57 -1.87 3.49
N ASP A 20 16.16 -1.80 2.30
CA ASP A 20 15.91 -0.71 1.35
C ASP A 20 14.45 -0.67 0.92
N PHE A 21 13.87 -1.84 0.62
CA PHE A 21 12.47 -1.91 0.20
C PHE A 21 11.50 -1.67 1.36
N PHE A 22 11.82 -2.13 2.57
CA PHE A 22 11.06 -1.76 3.76
C PHE A 22 11.09 -0.25 3.98
N SER A 23 12.27 0.37 3.95
CA SER A 23 12.45 1.81 4.10
C SER A 23 11.63 2.60 3.07
N PHE A 24 11.59 2.15 1.82
CA PHE A 24 10.74 2.73 0.78
C PHE A 24 9.24 2.68 1.15
N LEU A 25 8.73 1.50 1.50
CA LEU A 25 7.31 1.32 1.84
C LEU A 25 6.92 2.08 3.13
N GLU A 26 7.79 2.03 4.13
CA GLU A 26 7.59 2.69 5.43
C GLU A 26 7.57 4.21 5.27
N LYS A 27 8.48 4.77 4.45
CA LYS A 27 8.50 6.19 4.14
C LYS A 27 7.28 6.64 3.32
N ALA A 28 6.78 5.80 2.42
CA ALA A 28 5.51 6.07 1.73
C ALA A 28 4.35 6.21 2.73
N ASN A 29 4.21 5.24 3.65
CA ASN A 29 3.16 5.29 4.68
C ASN A 29 3.31 6.52 5.58
N ALA A 30 4.52 6.83 6.03
CA ALA A 30 4.78 8.01 6.84
C ALA A 30 4.36 9.30 6.14
N PHE A 31 4.62 9.43 4.84
CA PHE A 31 4.17 10.57 4.05
C PHE A 31 2.64 10.64 3.90
N ILE A 32 1.96 9.50 3.69
CA ILE A 32 0.49 9.45 3.66
C ILE A 32 -0.09 9.95 4.98
N PHE A 33 0.42 9.45 6.12
CA PHE A 33 -0.06 9.88 7.44
C PHE A 33 0.29 11.34 7.72
N HIS A 34 1.49 11.80 7.39
CA HIS A 34 1.91 13.18 7.59
C HIS A 34 1.01 14.17 6.84
N ASP A 35 0.53 13.83 5.64
CA ASP A 35 -0.38 14.67 4.87
C ASP A 35 -1.84 14.54 5.33
N ALA A 36 -2.39 13.33 5.42
CA ALA A 36 -3.82 13.13 5.64
C ALA A 36 -4.26 13.34 7.10
N TYR A 37 -3.43 12.97 8.08
CA TYR A 37 -3.79 13.06 9.50
C TYR A 37 -4.13 14.49 9.96
N PRO A 38 -3.30 15.53 9.73
CA PRO A 38 -3.65 16.90 10.14
C PRO A 38 -4.91 17.42 9.42
N GLN A 39 -5.17 17.01 8.18
CA GLN A 39 -6.40 17.36 7.46
C GLN A 39 -7.64 16.83 8.19
N LEU A 40 -7.60 15.56 8.62
CA LEU A 40 -8.70 14.93 9.35
C LEU A 40 -8.90 15.53 10.75
N LEU A 41 -7.82 15.86 11.46
CA LEU A 41 -7.89 16.54 12.76
C LEU A 41 -8.54 17.93 12.65
N LEU A 42 -8.16 18.71 11.64
CA LEU A 42 -8.79 20.02 11.40
C LEU A 42 -10.26 19.85 11.01
N TYR A 43 -10.61 18.82 10.24
CA TYR A 43 -12.00 18.52 9.90
C TYR A 43 -12.83 18.16 11.13
N GLU A 44 -12.31 17.29 12.00
CA GLU A 44 -12.93 16.94 13.29
C GLU A 44 -13.16 18.21 14.13
N LYS A 45 -12.11 19.02 14.32
CA LYS A 45 -12.18 20.26 15.09
C LYS A 45 -13.16 21.27 14.49
N SER A 46 -13.19 21.38 13.16
CA SER A 46 -14.15 22.22 12.44
C SER A 46 -15.60 21.81 12.67
N LYS A 47 -15.88 20.51 12.79
CA LYS A 47 -17.20 20.00 13.11
C LYS A 47 -17.60 20.26 14.55
N GLU A 48 -16.69 20.04 15.49
CA GLU A 48 -16.93 20.25 16.93
C GLU A 48 -17.30 21.71 17.24
N GLU A 49 -16.60 22.66 16.63
CA GLU A 49 -16.77 24.09 16.91
C GLU A 49 -17.65 24.81 15.89
N ASN A 50 -18.15 24.09 14.88
CA ASN A 50 -18.90 24.65 13.76
C ASN A 50 -18.18 25.86 13.11
N LYS A 51 -16.86 25.74 12.91
CA LYS A 51 -15.99 26.80 12.39
C LYS A 51 -14.97 26.25 11.40
N ASN A 52 -14.75 26.95 10.30
CA ASN A 52 -13.80 26.52 9.27
C ASN A 52 -12.35 26.81 9.70
N TYR A 53 -11.53 25.76 9.80
CA TYR A 53 -10.11 25.81 10.15
C TYR A 53 -9.15 25.45 9.00
N MET A 54 -9.66 25.32 7.77
CA MET A 54 -8.87 24.83 6.63
C MET A 54 -7.75 25.79 6.20
N HIS A 55 -7.84 27.08 6.57
CA HIS A 55 -6.75 28.05 6.42
C HIS A 55 -5.47 27.70 7.21
N LEU A 56 -5.55 26.76 8.15
CA LEU A 56 -4.40 26.26 8.92
C LEU A 56 -3.66 25.12 8.23
N LEU A 57 -4.22 24.53 7.16
CA LEU A 57 -3.61 23.41 6.44
C LEU A 57 -2.15 23.66 6.01
N PRO A 58 -1.78 24.84 5.48
CA PRO A 58 -0.38 25.09 5.09
C PRO A 58 0.60 25.02 6.27
N GLN A 59 0.14 25.29 7.50
CA GLN A 59 1.00 25.21 8.70
C GLN A 59 1.40 23.76 9.04
N PHE A 60 0.66 22.78 8.52
CA PHE A 60 0.96 21.35 8.64
C PHE A 60 1.67 20.78 7.40
N GLY A 61 2.12 21.63 6.47
CA GLY A 61 2.78 21.20 5.24
C GLY A 61 1.84 20.52 4.23
N VAL A 62 0.52 20.64 4.41
CA VAL A 62 -0.48 20.20 3.44
C VAL A 62 -0.51 21.18 2.27
N SER A 63 -0.59 20.64 1.05
CA SER A 63 -0.59 21.44 -0.17
C SER A 63 -1.73 22.47 -0.20
N ALA A 64 -1.45 23.67 -0.72
CA ALA A 64 -2.45 24.69 -0.99
C ALA A 64 -3.56 24.20 -1.95
N PHE A 65 -3.32 23.12 -2.69
CA PHE A 65 -4.35 22.41 -3.46
C PHE A 65 -5.55 21.98 -2.61
N MET A 66 -5.32 21.53 -1.37
CA MET A 66 -6.36 20.92 -0.54
C MET A 66 -7.25 21.94 0.17
N GLU A 67 -6.78 23.16 0.44
CA GLU A 67 -7.57 24.18 1.12
C GLU A 67 -8.91 24.49 0.42
N PRO A 68 -8.97 24.88 -0.87
CA PRO A 68 -10.23 25.18 -1.54
C PRO A 68 -11.14 23.94 -1.67
N ILE A 69 -10.55 22.74 -1.79
CA ILE A 69 -11.29 21.47 -1.84
C ILE A 69 -12.02 21.23 -0.51
N TRP A 70 -11.32 21.35 0.60
CA TRP A 70 -11.93 21.18 1.92
C TRP A 70 -12.98 22.25 2.21
N GLN A 71 -12.73 23.50 1.84
CA GLN A 71 -13.72 24.58 1.97
C GLN A 71 -14.99 24.25 1.18
N THR A 72 -14.85 23.76 -0.05
CA THR A 72 -15.96 23.30 -0.90
C THR A 72 -16.70 22.13 -0.27
N PHE A 73 -15.98 21.14 0.27
CA PHE A 73 -16.59 19.99 0.93
C PHE A 73 -17.38 20.38 2.19
N LEU A 74 -16.87 21.29 3.02
CA LEU A 74 -17.59 21.76 4.21
C LEU A 74 -18.93 22.41 3.85
N GLN A 75 -19.01 23.08 2.71
CA GLN A 75 -20.23 23.75 2.22
C GLN A 75 -21.20 22.80 1.50
N HIS A 76 -20.68 21.91 0.65
CA HIS A 76 -21.51 21.13 -0.28
C HIS A 76 -21.60 19.63 0.05
N GLN A 77 -20.74 19.11 0.93
CA GLN A 77 -20.69 17.71 1.35
C GLN A 77 -20.47 16.72 0.18
N HIS A 78 -19.79 17.14 -0.89
CA HIS A 78 -19.45 16.30 -2.03
C HIS A 78 -18.26 15.38 -1.70
N SER A 79 -18.52 14.26 -1.02
CA SER A 79 -17.48 13.32 -0.56
C SER A 79 -16.64 12.74 -1.69
N GLN A 80 -17.24 12.42 -2.84
CA GLN A 80 -16.51 11.92 -4.01
C GLN A 80 -15.44 12.91 -4.50
N LEU A 81 -15.78 14.19 -4.58
CA LEU A 81 -14.83 15.23 -4.99
C LEU A 81 -13.66 15.32 -4.02
N LEU A 82 -13.96 15.33 -2.72
CA LEU A 82 -12.95 15.36 -1.66
C LEU A 82 -12.03 14.14 -1.74
N THR A 83 -12.59 12.93 -1.87
CA THR A 83 -11.78 11.70 -1.92
C THR A 83 -10.88 11.65 -3.15
N ILE A 84 -11.39 12.06 -4.32
CA ILE A 84 -10.56 12.13 -5.54
C ILE A 84 -9.42 13.15 -5.35
N ALA A 85 -9.71 14.31 -4.77
CA ALA A 85 -8.69 15.31 -4.47
C ALA A 85 -7.64 14.81 -3.46
N LEU A 86 -8.05 14.10 -2.40
CA LEU A 86 -7.13 13.46 -1.46
C LEU A 86 -6.21 12.45 -2.16
N ILE A 87 -6.75 11.63 -3.08
CA ILE A 87 -5.96 10.70 -3.89
C ILE A 87 -4.94 11.45 -4.75
N ILE A 88 -5.36 12.52 -5.43
CA ILE A 88 -4.47 13.35 -6.26
C ILE A 88 -3.35 13.96 -5.40
N ASN A 89 -3.72 14.56 -4.27
CA ASN A 89 -2.78 15.19 -3.34
C ASN A 89 -1.75 14.19 -2.81
N GLU A 90 -2.20 13.03 -2.31
CA GLU A 90 -1.34 11.96 -1.80
C GLU A 90 -0.33 11.51 -2.87
N GLN A 91 -0.81 11.24 -4.10
CA GLN A 91 0.04 10.70 -5.15
C GLN A 91 1.08 11.71 -5.65
N HIS A 92 0.75 13.00 -5.71
CA HIS A 92 1.72 14.06 -5.97
C HIS A 92 2.71 14.24 -4.82
N TYR A 93 2.23 14.19 -3.58
CA TYR A 93 3.06 14.30 -2.39
C TYR A 93 4.12 13.19 -2.33
N ILE A 94 3.73 11.95 -2.67
CA ILE A 94 4.63 10.80 -2.77
C ILE A 94 5.59 10.93 -3.96
N GLU A 95 5.12 11.40 -5.12
CA GLU A 95 5.94 11.53 -6.34
C GLU A 95 7.16 12.43 -6.12
N THR A 96 6.94 13.62 -5.54
CA THR A 96 8.00 14.62 -5.37
C THR A 96 9.01 14.23 -4.31
N ARG A 97 8.58 13.54 -3.24
CA ARG A 97 9.42 13.26 -2.07
C ARG A 97 10.07 11.87 -2.07
N LEU A 98 9.39 10.88 -2.63
CA LEU A 98 9.79 9.48 -2.54
C LEU A 98 10.18 8.89 -3.88
N ILE A 99 9.30 8.99 -4.89
CA ILE A 99 9.53 8.35 -6.20
C ILE A 99 10.68 9.03 -6.94
N SER A 100 10.78 10.35 -6.84
CA SER A 100 11.86 11.14 -7.45
C SER A 100 13.20 11.04 -6.70
N ASN A 101 13.25 10.37 -5.54
CA ASN A 101 14.46 10.29 -4.73
C ASN A 101 15.50 9.38 -5.36
N ALA A 102 16.70 9.92 -5.61
CA ALA A 102 17.79 9.21 -6.30
C ALA A 102 18.21 7.91 -5.58
N TYR A 103 18.20 7.88 -4.25
CA TYR A 103 18.58 6.68 -3.50
C TYR A 103 17.60 5.53 -3.76
N TYR A 104 16.29 5.77 -3.60
CA TYR A 104 15.27 4.74 -3.82
C TYR A 104 15.15 4.35 -5.30
N ARG A 105 15.38 5.30 -6.21
CA ARG A 105 15.44 5.00 -7.64
C ARG A 105 16.53 3.97 -7.96
N THR A 106 17.74 4.17 -7.44
CA THR A 106 18.84 3.24 -7.72
C THR A 106 18.70 1.91 -6.98
N HIS A 107 18.32 1.94 -5.69
CA HIS A 107 18.40 0.76 -4.83
C HIS A 107 17.10 -0.07 -4.79
N VAL A 108 15.96 0.52 -5.13
CA VAL A 108 14.66 -0.18 -5.14
C VAL A 108 14.15 -0.31 -6.57
N TYR A 109 13.96 0.81 -7.29
CA TYR A 109 13.30 0.82 -8.61
C TYR A 109 14.13 0.10 -9.69
N GLU A 110 15.40 0.44 -9.83
CA GLU A 110 16.24 -0.11 -10.90
C GLU A 110 16.77 -1.51 -10.60
N SER A 111 16.55 -2.00 -9.38
CA SER A 111 16.98 -3.32 -8.95
C SER A 111 16.31 -4.42 -9.80
N LEU A 112 17.11 -5.37 -10.29
CA LEU A 112 16.63 -6.48 -11.14
C LEU A 112 15.51 -7.28 -10.45
N LEU A 113 15.61 -7.43 -9.14
CA LEU A 113 14.66 -8.17 -8.32
C LEU A 113 13.27 -7.51 -8.31
N PHE A 114 13.24 -6.18 -8.32
CA PHE A 114 12.00 -5.42 -8.36
C PHE A 114 11.30 -5.54 -9.73
N LYS A 115 12.08 -5.50 -10.82
CA LYS A 115 11.56 -5.74 -12.19
C LYS A 115 10.90 -7.12 -12.33
N TYR A 116 11.41 -8.14 -11.64
CA TYR A 116 10.76 -9.46 -11.60
C TYR A 116 9.43 -9.46 -10.83
N GLN A 117 9.32 -8.74 -9.71
CA GLN A 117 8.05 -8.66 -8.97
C GLN A 117 6.93 -7.97 -9.76
N GLU A 118 7.27 -6.92 -10.49
CA GLU A 118 6.35 -6.26 -11.43
C GLU A 118 5.95 -7.21 -12.56
N PHE A 119 6.92 -7.92 -13.16
CA PHE A 119 6.66 -8.88 -14.24
C PHE A 119 5.69 -10.00 -13.81
N PHE A 120 5.77 -10.48 -12.57
CA PHE A 120 4.89 -11.53 -12.06
C PHE A 120 3.57 -11.02 -11.48
N HIS A 121 3.29 -9.71 -11.51
CA HIS A 121 2.06 -9.13 -10.96
C HIS A 121 1.82 -9.52 -9.49
N LEU A 122 2.86 -9.51 -8.66
CA LEU A 122 2.76 -10.03 -7.29
C LEU A 122 2.09 -9.05 -6.31
N ASN A 123 2.04 -7.77 -6.68
CA ASN A 123 1.53 -6.70 -5.84
C ASN A 123 0.04 -6.48 -6.12
N HIS A 124 -0.80 -6.76 -5.14
CA HIS A 124 -2.23 -6.47 -5.22
C HIS A 124 -2.63 -5.58 -4.05
N VAL A 125 -3.44 -4.56 -4.34
CA VAL A 125 -4.25 -3.88 -3.31
C VAL A 125 -5.61 -4.55 -3.31
N ILE A 126 -5.97 -5.11 -2.17
CA ILE A 126 -7.14 -5.98 -2.01
C ILE A 126 -8.05 -5.48 -0.90
N PHE A 127 -9.36 -5.69 -1.08
CA PHE A 127 -10.37 -5.56 -0.05
C PHE A 127 -10.92 -6.97 0.26
N PRO A 128 -10.48 -7.58 1.37
CA PRO A 128 -11.01 -8.86 1.80
C PRO A 128 -12.42 -8.71 2.38
N TYR A 129 -13.24 -9.73 2.17
CA TYR A 129 -14.58 -9.85 2.73
C TYR A 129 -14.96 -11.32 2.87
N GLU A 130 -15.98 -11.60 3.68
CA GLU A 130 -16.42 -12.97 3.95
C GLU A 130 -17.78 -13.25 3.33
N VAL A 131 -17.89 -14.39 2.63
CA VAL A 131 -19.13 -14.93 2.08
C VAL A 131 -19.14 -16.43 2.35
N ASP A 132 -20.20 -16.94 2.97
CA ASP A 132 -20.37 -18.37 3.28
C ASP A 132 -19.16 -18.98 4.02
N GLN A 133 -18.64 -18.27 5.03
CA GLN A 133 -17.44 -18.65 5.79
C GLN A 133 -16.16 -18.77 4.96
N ARG A 134 -16.14 -18.20 3.76
CA ARG A 134 -14.97 -18.15 2.89
C ARG A 134 -14.53 -16.71 2.66
N VAL A 135 -13.23 -16.50 2.78
CA VAL A 135 -12.60 -15.23 2.42
C VAL A 135 -12.61 -15.11 0.91
N LYS A 136 -13.14 -13.99 0.42
CA LYS A 136 -13.01 -13.52 -0.94
C LYS A 136 -12.27 -12.19 -0.94
N VAL A 137 -11.66 -11.87 -2.07
CA VAL A 137 -10.95 -10.61 -2.26
C VAL A 137 -11.40 -9.96 -3.56
N ILE A 138 -11.75 -8.67 -3.47
CA ILE A 138 -11.76 -7.80 -4.64
C ILE A 138 -10.48 -6.97 -4.64
N GLY A 139 -10.05 -6.46 -5.78
CA GLY A 139 -8.87 -5.61 -5.80
C GLY A 139 -8.23 -5.46 -7.17
N LEU A 140 -7.13 -4.73 -7.20
CA LEU A 140 -6.37 -4.47 -8.40
C LEU A 140 -4.91 -4.85 -8.21
N ASN A 141 -4.29 -5.23 -9.33
CA ASN A 141 -2.85 -5.35 -9.37
C ASN A 141 -2.23 -3.95 -9.39
N VAL A 142 -1.10 -3.81 -8.70
CA VAL A 142 -0.39 -2.53 -8.57
C VAL A 142 1.00 -2.68 -9.15
N SER A 143 1.39 -1.68 -9.93
CA SER A 143 2.79 -1.42 -10.25
C SER A 143 3.24 -0.25 -9.36
N HIS A 144 4.19 -0.51 -8.44
CA HIS A 144 4.58 0.47 -7.41
C HIS A 144 5.30 1.69 -7.99
N PHE A 145 5.83 1.57 -9.22
CA PHE A 145 6.48 2.67 -9.95
C PHE A 145 5.76 3.01 -11.25
N ALA A 146 4.45 2.74 -11.32
CA ALA A 146 3.65 3.27 -12.39
C ALA A 146 3.78 4.81 -12.42
N PRO A 147 3.72 5.43 -13.62
CA PRO A 147 3.62 6.88 -13.77
C PRO A 147 2.55 7.47 -12.84
N LEU A 148 2.76 8.70 -12.39
CA LEU A 148 1.87 9.42 -11.47
C LEU A 148 0.39 9.28 -11.86
N GLU A 149 0.10 9.46 -13.14
CA GLU A 149 -1.24 9.40 -13.72
C GLU A 149 -1.88 8.02 -13.52
N GLN A 150 -1.11 6.95 -13.72
CA GLN A 150 -1.58 5.58 -13.53
C GLN A 150 -1.82 5.26 -12.05
N ARG A 151 -1.03 5.84 -11.13
CA ARG A 151 -1.25 5.65 -9.69
C ARG A 151 -2.48 6.42 -9.20
N ILE A 152 -2.70 7.63 -9.70
CA ILE A 152 -3.95 8.39 -9.47
C ILE A 152 -5.14 7.60 -10.02
N GLU A 153 -5.05 7.09 -11.25
CA GLU A 153 -6.10 6.27 -11.86
C GLU A 153 -6.38 5.01 -11.04
N LEU A 154 -5.35 4.32 -10.57
CA LEU A 154 -5.46 3.16 -9.69
C LEU A 154 -6.20 3.50 -8.40
N GLY A 155 -5.83 4.59 -7.72
CA GLY A 155 -6.51 5.05 -6.49
C GLY A 155 -7.99 5.32 -6.73
N LYS A 156 -8.32 6.01 -7.84
CA LYS A 156 -9.70 6.30 -8.22
C LYS A 156 -10.49 5.04 -8.56
N LYS A 157 -9.87 4.07 -9.25
CA LYS A 157 -10.49 2.77 -9.50
C LYS A 157 -10.74 2.03 -8.20
N LEU A 158 -9.77 1.95 -7.28
CA LEU A 158 -9.93 1.31 -5.98
C LEU A 158 -11.07 1.94 -5.16
N TYR A 159 -11.14 3.28 -5.13
CA TYR A 159 -12.26 4.01 -4.53
C TYR A 159 -13.60 3.63 -5.16
N GLY A 160 -13.71 3.72 -6.50
CA GLY A 160 -14.94 3.35 -7.18
C GLY A 160 -15.33 1.89 -6.98
N MET A 161 -14.36 0.96 -6.92
CA MET A 161 -14.61 -0.45 -6.62
C MET A 161 -15.17 -0.66 -5.21
N LEU A 162 -14.67 0.08 -4.22
CA LEU A 162 -15.13 -0.01 -2.83
C LEU A 162 -16.57 0.48 -2.68
N TYR A 163 -16.95 1.55 -3.41
CA TYR A 163 -18.26 2.18 -3.32
C TYR A 163 -19.26 1.75 -4.41
N ALA A 164 -18.85 0.95 -5.40
CA ALA A 164 -19.71 0.50 -6.50
C ALA A 164 -20.95 -0.30 -6.05
N SER A 165 -20.87 -0.96 -4.89
CA SER A 165 -21.97 -1.76 -4.35
C SER A 165 -22.10 -1.55 -2.84
N PRO A 166 -23.23 -0.98 -2.37
CA PRO A 166 -23.50 -0.84 -0.93
C PRO A 166 -23.46 -2.17 -0.18
N TYR A 167 -23.90 -3.25 -0.82
CA TYR A 167 -23.83 -4.60 -0.26
C TYR A 167 -22.39 -5.06 -0.06
N GLN A 168 -21.54 -4.85 -1.08
CA GLN A 168 -20.13 -5.23 -1.02
C GLN A 168 -19.38 -4.41 0.04
N LEU A 169 -19.61 -3.09 0.06
CA LEU A 169 -19.04 -2.18 1.06
C LEU A 169 -19.39 -2.64 2.48
N LYS A 170 -20.68 -2.94 2.74
CA LYS A 170 -21.13 -3.43 4.05
C LYS A 170 -20.41 -4.71 4.49
N ASN A 171 -20.19 -5.65 3.57
CA ASN A 171 -19.49 -6.89 3.89
C ASN A 171 -17.99 -6.68 4.12
N ILE A 172 -17.35 -5.77 3.38
CA ILE A 172 -15.95 -5.37 3.60
C ILE A 172 -15.80 -4.70 4.96
N LEU A 173 -16.67 -3.75 5.31
CA LEU A 173 -16.63 -3.07 6.61
C LEU A 173 -16.80 -4.04 7.77
N ARG A 174 -17.81 -4.92 7.70
CA ARG A 174 -18.01 -5.98 8.69
C ARG A 174 -16.77 -6.87 8.83
N PHE A 175 -16.13 -7.20 7.71
CA PHE A 175 -14.90 -8.00 7.73
C PHE A 175 -13.80 -7.28 8.50
N VAL A 176 -13.49 -6.03 8.14
CA VAL A 176 -12.44 -5.22 8.76
C VAL A 176 -12.70 -5.03 10.26
N GLU A 177 -13.94 -4.67 10.64
CA GLU A 177 -14.34 -4.51 12.05
C GLU A 177 -14.22 -5.80 12.88
N SER A 178 -14.31 -6.97 12.25
CA SER A 178 -14.22 -8.26 12.92
C SER A 178 -12.80 -8.77 13.16
N LYS A 179 -11.77 -8.07 12.66
CA LYS A 179 -10.38 -8.52 12.69
C LYS A 179 -9.51 -7.53 13.47
N THR A 180 -8.66 -8.05 14.34
CA THR A 180 -7.54 -7.29 14.87
C THR A 180 -6.45 -7.22 13.80
N HIS A 181 -6.03 -6.02 13.42
CA HIS A 181 -5.01 -5.82 12.40
C HIS A 181 -3.61 -5.85 13.03
N THR A 182 -2.87 -6.92 12.74
CA THR A 182 -1.48 -7.11 13.17
C THR A 182 -0.48 -6.74 12.07
N GLY A 183 -0.96 -6.58 10.82
CA GLY A 183 -0.12 -6.38 9.64
C GLY A 183 0.39 -7.68 9.02
N SER A 184 -0.02 -8.83 9.56
CA SER A 184 0.20 -10.15 8.97
C SER A 184 -0.87 -10.46 7.91
N ARG A 185 -0.51 -11.22 6.87
CA ARG A 185 -1.52 -11.77 5.95
C ARG A 185 -2.47 -12.77 6.60
N SER A 186 -2.11 -13.28 7.78
CA SER A 186 -3.00 -14.16 8.55
C SER A 186 -4.24 -13.43 9.07
N ASP A 187 -4.20 -12.09 9.17
CA ASP A 187 -5.35 -11.27 9.58
C ASP A 187 -6.55 -11.48 8.65
N TYR A 188 -6.29 -11.55 7.34
CA TYR A 188 -7.36 -11.71 6.35
C TYR A 188 -7.46 -13.11 5.76
N TRP A 189 -6.42 -13.95 5.81
CA TRP A 189 -6.46 -15.30 5.23
C TRP A 189 -5.76 -16.37 6.10
N PRO A 190 -6.30 -16.67 7.29
CA PRO A 190 -5.66 -17.53 8.30
C PRO A 190 -5.57 -19.02 7.91
N HIS A 191 -6.31 -19.45 6.87
CA HIS A 191 -6.19 -20.81 6.34
C HIS A 191 -4.94 -21.01 5.48
N VAL A 192 -4.36 -19.92 4.98
CA VAL A 192 -3.20 -19.94 4.08
C VAL A 192 -1.95 -19.42 4.79
N PHE A 193 -2.09 -18.36 5.58
CA PHE A 193 -0.98 -17.69 6.27
C PHE A 193 -1.03 -17.89 7.78
N SER A 194 0.13 -17.74 8.42
CA SER A 194 0.29 -17.85 9.86
C SER A 194 1.39 -16.90 10.34
N SER A 195 1.19 -16.26 11.50
CA SER A 195 2.25 -15.55 12.23
C SER A 195 3.20 -16.48 12.97
N ARG A 196 2.95 -17.80 12.95
CA ARG A 196 3.81 -18.84 13.51
C ARG A 196 4.43 -19.68 12.39
N GLN A 197 5.75 -19.86 12.43
CA GLN A 197 6.50 -20.57 11.38
C GLN A 197 6.08 -22.03 11.18
N SER A 198 5.48 -22.68 12.18
CA SER A 198 5.14 -24.10 12.16
C SER A 198 3.90 -24.47 11.33
N ARG A 199 3.16 -23.49 10.78
CA ARG A 199 1.89 -23.72 10.09
C ARG A 199 1.75 -22.79 8.89
N GLY A 200 1.25 -23.30 7.77
CA GLY A 200 0.93 -22.48 6.60
C GLY A 200 2.13 -21.71 6.03
N ILE A 201 1.86 -20.62 5.32
CA ILE A 201 2.88 -19.69 4.84
C ILE A 201 3.17 -18.69 5.94
N PHE A 202 4.43 -18.62 6.39
CA PHE A 202 4.84 -17.71 7.45
C PHE A 202 4.76 -16.24 6.98
N SER A 203 3.98 -15.45 7.70
CA SER A 203 3.78 -14.00 7.52
C SER A 203 3.80 -13.34 8.90
N PRO A 204 4.91 -12.71 9.32
CA PRO A 204 5.05 -12.16 10.66
C PRO A 204 4.12 -10.97 10.90
N GLU A 205 3.86 -10.67 12.17
CA GLU A 205 3.16 -9.44 12.59
C GLU A 205 4.10 -8.24 12.48
N LEU A 206 3.56 -7.04 12.25
CA LEU A 206 4.35 -5.83 11.99
C LEU A 206 5.37 -5.55 13.09
N ASN A 207 4.93 -5.55 14.35
CA ASN A 207 5.77 -5.25 15.52
C ASN A 207 6.87 -6.30 15.77
N THR A 208 6.72 -7.50 15.20
CA THR A 208 7.76 -8.56 15.25
C THR A 208 8.69 -8.48 14.05
N ALA A 209 8.20 -7.93 12.93
CA ALA A 209 8.95 -7.84 11.70
C ALA A 209 9.84 -6.60 11.70
N TRP A 210 9.40 -5.46 12.21
CA TRP A 210 10.12 -4.20 12.09
C TRP A 210 10.02 -3.38 13.38
N GLU A 211 11.08 -2.64 13.68
CA GLU A 211 11.09 -1.67 14.78
C GLU A 211 10.43 -0.36 14.33
N ASN A 212 10.14 0.53 15.27
CA ASN A 212 9.62 1.86 14.95
C ASN A 212 10.73 2.71 14.31
N HIS A 213 10.38 3.44 13.26
CA HIS A 213 11.28 4.34 12.56
C HIS A 213 10.83 5.79 12.74
N GLU A 214 11.77 6.67 13.05
CA GLU A 214 11.52 8.10 13.05
C GLU A 214 11.63 8.67 11.63
N HIS A 215 10.77 9.64 11.32
CA HIS A 215 10.68 10.24 10.00
C HIS A 215 10.89 11.74 10.08
N VAL A 216 11.63 12.28 9.11
CA VAL A 216 11.83 13.72 8.93
C VAL A 216 11.06 14.15 7.69
N PHE A 217 10.29 15.23 7.84
CA PHE A 217 9.41 15.75 6.82
C PHE A 217 9.89 17.12 6.33
N THR A 218 9.61 17.42 5.05
CA THR A 218 9.84 18.73 4.44
C THR A 218 8.50 19.33 4.01
N ASN A 219 8.36 20.65 4.18
CA ASN A 219 7.11 21.39 3.91
C ASN A 219 7.04 21.95 2.49
N GLU A 220 7.53 21.21 1.50
CA GLU A 220 7.52 21.65 0.09
C GLU A 220 6.14 21.44 -0.54
N ASP A 221 5.49 22.51 -0.98
CA ASP A 221 4.24 22.37 -1.73
C ASP A 221 4.54 21.88 -3.15
N TRP A 222 3.85 20.80 -3.57
CA TRP A 222 3.94 20.28 -4.92
C TRP A 222 3.09 21.09 -5.90
N TYR A 223 2.05 21.77 -5.42
CA TYR A 223 1.03 22.37 -6.27
C TYR A 223 1.52 23.65 -6.94
N GLN A 224 1.59 23.61 -8.27
CA GLN A 224 1.77 24.77 -9.14
C GLN A 224 0.49 24.97 -9.96
N THR A 225 0.11 26.22 -10.21
CA THR A 225 -1.20 26.59 -10.74
C THR A 225 -1.56 25.85 -12.04
N GLY A 226 -2.71 25.16 -12.05
CA GLY A 226 -3.39 24.63 -13.26
C GLY A 226 -3.10 23.18 -13.66
N GLY A 227 -2.09 22.50 -13.08
CA GLY A 227 -1.68 21.16 -13.51
C GLY A 227 -2.54 19.98 -13.02
N ALA A 228 -3.36 20.17 -11.98
CA ALA A 228 -4.05 19.07 -11.31
C ALA A 228 -5.46 18.78 -11.86
N LEU A 229 -6.06 19.70 -12.64
CA LEU A 229 -7.46 19.61 -13.04
C LEU A 229 -7.74 18.41 -13.97
N GLN A 230 -6.80 18.06 -14.84
CA GLN A 230 -6.89 16.89 -15.72
C GLN A 230 -7.12 15.58 -14.96
N TYR A 231 -6.66 15.50 -13.70
CA TYR A 231 -6.79 14.28 -12.90
C TYR A 231 -8.20 14.05 -12.34
N PHE A 232 -9.13 14.98 -12.52
CA PHE A 232 -10.53 14.81 -12.13
C PHE A 232 -11.38 14.07 -13.19
N GLU A 233 -10.83 13.78 -14.38
CA GLU A 233 -11.52 13.02 -15.43
C GLU A 233 -12.07 11.67 -14.93
N GLU A 234 -13.22 11.22 -15.41
CA GLU A 234 -13.79 9.96 -14.94
C GLU A 234 -12.92 8.74 -15.29
N VAL A 235 -12.93 7.73 -14.42
CA VAL A 235 -12.21 6.46 -14.66
C VAL A 235 -13.20 5.34 -14.90
N THR A 236 -12.89 4.48 -15.87
CA THR A 236 -13.68 3.28 -16.12
C THR A 236 -13.33 2.20 -15.10
N LEU A 237 -14.35 1.70 -14.41
CA LEU A 237 -14.18 0.59 -13.46
C LEU A 237 -14.04 -0.74 -14.20
N PRO A 238 -13.22 -1.67 -13.67
CA PRO A 238 -13.11 -3.00 -14.26
C PRO A 238 -14.42 -3.78 -14.13
N GLU A 239 -14.79 -4.54 -15.17
CA GLU A 239 -16.00 -5.37 -15.16
C GLU A 239 -15.99 -6.47 -14.09
N LYS A 240 -14.81 -6.99 -13.76
CA LYS A 240 -14.62 -8.05 -12.74
C LYS A 240 -13.83 -7.52 -11.56
N LEU A 241 -14.51 -7.44 -10.42
CA LEU A 241 -13.93 -6.99 -9.15
C LEU A 241 -13.30 -8.13 -8.35
N ASP A 242 -13.88 -9.34 -8.40
CA ASP A 242 -13.39 -10.51 -7.66
C ASP A 242 -12.11 -11.05 -8.30
N VAL A 243 -11.02 -10.99 -7.53
CA VAL A 243 -9.69 -11.45 -7.93
C VAL A 243 -9.24 -12.68 -7.13
N THR A 244 -10.13 -13.31 -6.36
CA THR A 244 -9.78 -14.38 -5.40
C THR A 244 -9.00 -15.52 -6.05
N ARG A 245 -9.47 -16.02 -7.20
CA ARG A 245 -8.77 -17.11 -7.92
C ARG A 245 -7.42 -16.64 -8.47
N LYS A 246 -7.37 -15.46 -9.10
CA LYS A 246 -6.14 -14.89 -9.64
C LYS A 246 -5.10 -14.71 -8.54
N TYR A 247 -5.52 -14.13 -7.42
CA TYR A 247 -4.68 -13.91 -6.25
C TYR A 247 -4.14 -15.22 -5.65
N ALA A 248 -5.00 -16.26 -5.53
CA ALA A 248 -4.57 -17.58 -5.10
C ALA A 248 -3.54 -18.23 -6.06
N SER A 249 -3.76 -18.12 -7.37
CA SER A 249 -2.84 -18.63 -8.39
C SER A 249 -1.49 -17.91 -8.33
N THR A 250 -1.49 -16.58 -8.22
CA THR A 250 -0.26 -15.80 -8.05
C THR A 250 0.51 -16.24 -6.80
N LEU A 251 -0.19 -16.45 -5.68
CA LEU A 251 0.43 -16.90 -4.44
C LEU A 251 1.06 -18.30 -4.57
N ALA A 252 0.41 -19.22 -5.27
CA ALA A 252 0.95 -20.56 -5.53
C ALA A 252 2.26 -20.51 -6.35
N ILE A 253 2.33 -19.62 -7.34
CA ILE A 253 3.54 -19.39 -8.15
C ILE A 253 4.67 -18.86 -7.27
N VAL A 254 4.41 -17.82 -6.46
CA VAL A 254 5.42 -17.24 -5.56
C VAL A 254 5.93 -18.26 -4.57
N ARG A 255 5.03 -19.02 -3.94
CA ARG A 255 5.40 -20.05 -2.98
C ARG A 255 6.31 -21.12 -3.60
N THR A 256 6.00 -21.52 -4.83
CA THR A 256 6.82 -22.51 -5.57
C THR A 256 8.21 -21.96 -5.87
N GLY A 257 8.29 -20.71 -6.38
CA GLY A 257 9.57 -20.04 -6.63
C GLY A 257 10.41 -19.88 -5.36
N ALA A 258 9.81 -19.43 -4.26
CA ALA A 258 10.49 -19.28 -2.97
C ALA A 258 11.03 -20.62 -2.43
N GLY A 259 10.27 -21.71 -2.59
CA GLY A 259 10.71 -23.04 -2.20
C GLY A 259 11.94 -23.53 -2.99
N LEU A 260 11.97 -23.26 -4.30
CA LEU A 260 13.13 -23.60 -5.15
C LEU A 260 14.38 -22.81 -4.76
N LEU A 261 14.25 -21.53 -4.45
CA LEU A 261 15.36 -20.69 -3.99
C LEU A 261 15.89 -21.14 -2.62
N SER A 262 15.00 -21.44 -1.67
CA SER A 262 15.39 -21.96 -0.36
C SER A 262 16.17 -23.28 -0.45
N LEU A 263 15.77 -24.18 -1.35
CA LEU A 263 16.51 -25.42 -1.61
C LEU A 263 17.91 -25.13 -2.18
N LYS A 264 18.02 -24.24 -3.17
CA LYS A 264 19.30 -23.84 -3.75
C LYS A 264 20.25 -23.28 -2.69
N ASP A 265 19.77 -22.42 -1.79
CA ASP A 265 20.58 -21.84 -0.71
C ASP A 265 21.09 -22.92 0.27
N LYS A 266 20.26 -23.92 0.58
CA LYS A 266 20.67 -25.06 1.43
C LYS A 266 21.78 -25.88 0.78
N PHE A 267 21.65 -26.20 -0.51
CA PHE A 267 22.68 -26.94 -1.24
C PHE A 267 24.01 -26.18 -1.30
N ILE A 268 23.98 -24.86 -1.51
CA ILE A 268 25.19 -24.02 -1.51
C ILE A 268 25.86 -24.03 -0.13
N LYS A 269 25.10 -23.89 0.96
CA LYS A 269 25.65 -23.94 2.32
C LYS A 269 26.25 -25.32 2.64
N GLU A 270 25.58 -26.40 2.28
CA GLU A 270 26.10 -27.76 2.50
C GLU A 270 27.38 -28.04 1.69
N ALA A 271 27.49 -27.50 0.47
CA ALA A 271 28.70 -27.61 -0.34
C ALA A 271 29.88 -26.83 0.27
N HIS A 272 29.66 -25.61 0.74
CA HIS A 272 30.69 -24.82 1.44
C HIS A 272 31.16 -25.47 2.74
N THR A 273 30.23 -26.05 3.53
CA THR A 273 30.58 -26.70 4.81
C THR A 273 31.35 -28.01 4.62
N LYS A 274 31.25 -28.63 3.44
CA LYS A 274 32.05 -29.81 3.07
C LYS A 274 33.43 -29.43 2.51
N GLY A 275 33.56 -28.32 1.80
CA GLY A 275 34.83 -27.84 1.25
C GLY A 275 35.80 -27.22 2.26
N GLU A 276 35.33 -26.79 3.44
CA GLU A 276 36.20 -26.31 4.54
C GLU A 276 36.72 -27.44 5.45
N LYS A 277 36.35 -28.71 5.17
CA LYS A 277 36.79 -29.89 5.94
C LYS A 277 37.80 -30.78 5.20
N GLU A 278 38.29 -30.36 4.03
CA GLU A 278 39.42 -30.96 3.30
C GLU A 278 40.64 -30.03 3.38
#